data_AF-A0A9X3FZF7-F1
#
_entry.id   AF-A0A9X3FZF7-F1
#
_cell.length_a   1.000
_cell.length_b   1.000
_cell.length_c   1.000
_cell.angle_alpha   90.00
_cell.angle_beta   90.00
_cell.angle_gamma   90.00
#
_symmetry.space_group_name_H-M   'P 1'
#
loop_
_entity.id
_entity.type
_entity.pdbx_description
1 polymer ?
#
loop_
_entity_poly.entity_id
_entity_poly.type
_entity_poly.pdbx_seq_one_letter_code
_entity_poly.pdbx_strand_id
1 'polypeptide(L)'
;MSTPAPDQPAAPPPDPLRRAALIATAVLVPLVVVLLVLVNVVGRGSDAEDEPGTVAEISGTTSAPRADLPPLPVDTPPITPEADLACPALMGQLPLELAEETSRPVDSDSPFAYAWGEPATVLVCGAGPPAGYVVGGPQTLVVSGVEWFVDTTDPDVYVWTTVDRNVPVQVRVPASSDSAAPTALSPLIAGSIPYTEPTPAPLPD
;
A
#
# COMPACT_ATOMS: atom_id res chain seq x y z
N MET A 1 59.43 -20.20 73.21
CA MET A 1 58.82 -19.07 73.95
C MET A 1 59.59 -17.82 73.56
N SER A 2 58.93 -16.89 72.84
CA SER A 2 59.13 -15.44 72.84
C SER A 2 58.43 -14.81 71.63
N THR A 3 57.27 -14.22 71.92
CA THR A 3 56.55 -13.05 71.39
C THR A 3 56.67 -12.64 69.91
N PRO A 4 55.54 -12.49 69.17
CA PRO A 4 55.48 -11.72 67.92
C PRO A 4 55.33 -10.21 68.17
N ALA A 5 55.89 -9.40 67.27
CA ALA A 5 55.83 -7.93 67.24
C ALA A 5 54.41 -7.40 66.93
N PRO A 6 54.07 -6.14 67.29
CA PRO A 6 52.71 -5.62 67.21
C PRO A 6 52.29 -5.29 65.75
N ASP A 7 51.01 -5.49 65.47
CA ASP A 7 50.34 -5.10 64.22
C ASP A 7 50.50 -3.60 63.94
N GLN A 8 50.94 -3.27 62.72
CA GLN A 8 50.82 -1.90 62.18
C GLN A 8 49.39 -1.69 61.65
N PRO A 9 48.71 -0.59 62.00
CA PRO A 9 47.40 -0.26 61.44
C PRO A 9 47.49 -0.06 59.92
N ALA A 10 46.64 -0.76 59.17
CA ALA A 10 46.51 -0.59 57.73
C ALA A 10 46.10 0.85 57.36
N ALA A 11 46.72 1.40 56.32
CA ALA A 11 46.39 2.72 55.78
C ALA A 11 44.91 2.77 55.32
N PRO A 12 44.19 3.89 55.53
CA PRO A 12 42.82 4.02 55.10
C PRO A 12 42.71 3.91 53.56
N PRO A 13 41.70 3.20 53.03
CA PRO A 13 41.54 3.03 51.59
C PRO A 13 41.25 4.38 50.90
N PRO A 14 41.77 4.60 49.68
CA PRO A 14 41.61 5.85 48.96
C PRO A 14 40.14 6.13 48.59
N ASP A 15 39.74 7.39 48.80
CA ASP A 15 38.34 7.85 48.76
C ASP A 15 37.77 7.88 47.31
N PRO A 16 36.76 7.05 46.97
CA PRO A 16 36.26 6.88 45.60
C PRO A 16 35.51 8.09 45.06
N LEU A 17 35.02 8.98 45.92
CA LEU A 17 34.24 10.17 45.54
C LEU A 17 35.09 11.23 44.83
N ARG A 18 36.40 11.27 45.09
CA ARG A 18 37.33 12.21 44.44
C ARG A 18 37.64 11.83 42.98
N ARG A 19 37.51 10.55 42.62
CA ARG A 19 37.67 10.06 41.23
C ARG A 19 36.40 10.21 40.39
N ALA A 20 35.23 10.08 41.01
CA ALA A 20 33.94 10.28 40.30
C ALA A 20 33.76 11.72 39.81
N ALA A 21 34.26 12.71 40.56
CA ALA A 21 34.16 14.12 40.19
C ALA A 21 35.03 14.55 38.99
N LEU A 22 36.05 13.78 38.60
CA LEU A 22 36.95 14.13 37.48
C LEU A 22 36.56 13.48 36.14
N ILE A 23 35.64 12.51 36.14
CA ILE A 23 35.22 11.79 34.91
C ILE A 23 33.86 12.31 34.40
N ALA A 24 33.05 12.92 35.28
CA ALA A 24 31.73 13.46 34.93
C ALA A 24 31.74 14.73 34.04
N THR A 25 32.89 15.38 33.85
CA THR A 25 33.01 16.60 33.03
C THR A 25 33.43 16.34 31.57
N ALA A 26 33.95 15.16 31.24
CA ALA A 26 34.48 14.85 29.91
C ALA A 26 33.40 14.48 28.86
N VAL A 27 32.23 14.01 29.30
CA VAL A 27 31.13 13.59 28.40
C VAL A 27 30.06 14.68 28.26
N LEU A 28 29.88 15.50 29.29
CA LEU A 28 28.84 16.53 29.32
C LEU A 28 29.08 17.63 28.28
N VAL A 29 30.34 18.07 28.13
CA VAL A 29 30.73 19.14 27.20
C VAL A 29 30.47 18.76 25.73
N PRO A 30 30.97 17.62 25.21
CA PRO A 30 30.67 17.25 23.82
C PRO A 30 29.18 17.02 23.58
N LEU A 31 28.44 16.50 24.55
CA LEU A 31 26.99 16.29 24.41
C LEU A 31 26.22 17.62 24.34
N VAL A 32 26.57 18.60 25.17
CA VAL A 32 25.99 19.97 25.12
C VAL A 32 26.31 20.65 23.79
N VAL A 33 27.53 20.50 23.26
CA VAL A 33 27.91 21.08 21.96
C VAL A 33 27.11 20.45 20.82
N VAL A 34 26.97 19.12 20.79
CA VAL A 34 26.14 18.43 19.80
C VAL A 34 24.68 18.90 19.88
N LEU A 35 24.15 19.04 21.10
CA LEU A 35 22.78 19.51 21.32
C LEU A 35 22.59 20.95 20.80
N LEU A 36 23.54 21.85 21.07
CA LEU A 36 23.51 23.23 20.58
C LEU A 36 23.59 23.33 19.05
N VAL A 37 24.38 22.46 18.40
CA VAL A 37 24.44 22.40 16.94
C VAL A 37 23.12 21.88 16.37
N LEU A 38 22.54 20.82 16.95
CA LEU A 38 21.25 20.29 16.52
C LEU A 38 20.14 21.33 16.65
N VAL A 39 20.08 22.06 17.77
CA VAL A 39 19.08 23.12 17.98
C VAL A 39 19.27 24.26 16.97
N ASN A 40 20.51 24.65 16.63
CA ASN A 40 20.73 25.71 15.63
C ASN A 40 20.46 25.28 14.18
N VAL A 41 20.66 24.01 13.83
CA VAL A 41 20.38 23.47 12.49
C VAL A 41 18.88 23.22 12.30
N VAL A 42 18.18 22.77 13.34
CA VAL A 42 16.74 22.44 13.29
C VAL A 42 15.86 23.65 13.63
N GLY A 43 16.31 24.56 14.49
CA GLY A 43 15.53 25.70 14.99
C GLY A 43 15.44 26.92 14.07
N ARG A 44 16.06 26.90 12.89
CA ARG A 44 15.94 28.02 11.92
C ARG A 44 14.58 28.07 11.21
N GLY A 45 13.67 27.15 11.52
CA GLY A 45 12.34 27.02 10.91
C GLY A 45 11.15 27.30 11.84
N SER A 46 11.35 27.78 13.07
CA SER A 46 10.24 27.95 14.01
C SER A 46 10.37 29.20 14.89
N ASP A 47 10.36 30.37 14.26
CA ASP A 47 9.92 31.62 14.89
C ASP A 47 8.76 32.15 14.05
N ALA A 48 7.55 31.68 14.36
CA ALA A 48 6.31 32.25 13.83
C ALA A 48 5.73 33.17 14.91
N GLU A 49 5.92 34.46 14.72
CA GLU A 49 5.27 35.51 15.50
C GLU A 49 3.75 35.46 15.24
N ASP A 50 2.96 35.57 16.32
CA ASP A 50 1.50 35.68 16.34
C ASP A 50 1.00 36.84 15.45
N GLU A 51 0.49 36.54 14.26
CA GLU A 51 -0.36 37.42 13.44
C GLU A 51 -1.78 36.80 13.35
N PRO A 52 -2.82 37.44 13.90
CA PRO A 52 -4.18 36.94 13.78
C PRO A 52 -4.78 37.42 12.46
N GLY A 53 -4.89 36.55 11.45
CA GLY A 53 -5.74 36.88 10.30
C GLY A 53 -5.52 36.19 8.95
N THR A 54 -4.63 35.21 8.82
CA THR A 54 -4.50 34.50 7.54
C THR A 54 -4.83 33.02 7.74
N VAL A 55 -6.07 32.64 7.41
CA VAL A 55 -6.35 31.23 7.09
C VAL A 55 -5.42 30.88 5.93
N ALA A 56 -4.49 29.96 6.15
CA ALA A 56 -3.66 29.46 5.06
C ALA A 56 -4.61 28.91 4.00
N GLU A 57 -4.67 29.56 2.83
CA GLU A 57 -5.27 28.94 1.66
C GLU A 57 -4.39 27.74 1.35
N ILE A 58 -4.87 26.56 1.74
CA ILE A 58 -4.33 25.31 1.26
C ILE A 58 -4.67 25.31 -0.23
N SER A 59 -3.77 25.85 -1.04
CA SER A 59 -3.63 25.47 -2.45
C SER A 59 -3.22 24.01 -2.44
N GLY A 60 -4.20 23.14 -2.19
CA GLY A 60 -4.04 21.71 -2.31
C GLY A 60 -3.83 21.45 -3.78
N THR A 61 -2.57 21.36 -4.21
CA THR A 61 -2.23 20.66 -5.44
C THR A 61 -2.47 19.18 -5.18
N THR A 62 -3.75 18.81 -5.35
CA THR A 62 -4.25 17.64 -6.06
C THR A 62 -3.32 16.43 -5.99
N SER A 63 -3.78 15.40 -5.25
CA SER A 63 -3.50 13.98 -5.54
C SER A 63 -3.22 13.82 -7.04
N ALA A 64 -2.08 13.22 -7.46
CA ALA A 64 -1.63 13.23 -8.85
C ALA A 64 -2.83 13.17 -9.82
N PRO A 65 -3.02 14.20 -10.67
CA PRO A 65 -4.30 14.39 -11.32
C PRO A 65 -4.59 13.17 -12.20
N ARG A 66 -5.80 12.64 -12.06
CA ARG A 66 -6.37 11.76 -13.09
C ARG A 66 -6.24 12.45 -14.44
N ALA A 67 -6.14 11.66 -15.50
CA ALA A 67 -6.15 12.16 -16.86
C ALA A 67 -7.34 13.12 -17.07
N ASP A 68 -7.07 14.27 -17.69
CA ASP A 68 -8.09 15.26 -18.05
C ASP A 68 -8.88 14.76 -19.27
N LEU A 69 -9.72 13.76 -19.02
CA LEU A 69 -10.57 13.09 -19.98
C LEU A 69 -12.03 13.12 -19.50
N PRO A 70 -13.01 13.13 -20.42
CA PRO A 70 -14.40 12.91 -20.05
C PRO A 70 -14.56 11.60 -19.25
N PRO A 71 -15.46 11.58 -18.24
CA PRO A 71 -15.79 10.35 -17.53
C PRO A 71 -16.19 9.24 -18.49
N LEU A 72 -15.58 8.07 -18.32
CA LEU A 72 -15.88 6.89 -19.11
C LEU A 72 -17.13 6.20 -18.54
N PRO A 73 -18.21 6.03 -19.31
CA PRO A 73 -19.35 5.21 -18.90
C PRO A 73 -18.91 3.76 -18.72
N VAL A 74 -19.17 3.17 -17.55
CA VAL A 74 -18.85 1.77 -17.25
C VAL A 74 -20.08 1.09 -16.67
N ASP A 75 -20.52 0.02 -17.36
CA ASP A 75 -21.56 -0.85 -16.85
C ASP A 75 -21.04 -1.66 -15.65
N THR A 76 -21.78 -1.62 -14.55
CA THR A 76 -21.45 -2.35 -13.33
C THR A 76 -22.61 -3.23 -12.88
N PRO A 77 -22.34 -4.44 -12.35
CA PRO A 77 -23.39 -5.25 -11.78
C PRO A 77 -23.97 -4.61 -10.50
N PRO A 78 -25.17 -5.02 -10.05
CA PRO A 78 -25.68 -4.65 -8.75
C PRO A 78 -24.71 -5.06 -7.63
N ILE A 79 -24.56 -4.20 -6.62
CA ILE A 79 -23.67 -4.46 -5.49
C ILE A 79 -24.26 -5.56 -4.61
N THR A 80 -23.53 -6.68 -4.49
CA THR A 80 -23.87 -7.75 -3.53
C THR A 80 -23.32 -7.44 -2.14
N PRO A 81 -23.84 -8.06 -1.07
CA PRO A 81 -23.27 -7.90 0.28
C PRO A 81 -21.79 -8.29 0.36
N GLU A 82 -21.37 -9.33 -0.36
CA GLU A 82 -19.98 -9.76 -0.41
C GLU A 82 -19.09 -8.71 -1.08
N ALA A 83 -19.55 -8.11 -2.19
CA ALA A 83 -18.85 -7.04 -2.88
C ALA A 83 -18.76 -5.77 -2.02
N ASP A 84 -19.84 -5.39 -1.33
CA ASP A 84 -19.86 -4.24 -0.42
C ASP A 84 -18.85 -4.37 0.73
N LEU A 85 -18.60 -5.61 1.18
CA LEU A 85 -17.62 -5.91 2.22
C LEU A 85 -16.17 -5.96 1.71
N ALA A 86 -15.93 -6.51 0.51
CA ALA A 86 -14.58 -6.78 0.01
C ALA A 86 -14.02 -5.68 -0.91
N CYS A 87 -14.83 -5.18 -1.85
CA CYS A 87 -14.37 -4.26 -2.88
C CYS A 87 -13.81 -2.93 -2.36
N PRO A 88 -14.32 -2.30 -1.28
CA PRO A 88 -13.74 -1.05 -0.77
C PRO A 88 -12.25 -1.15 -0.45
N ALA A 89 -11.78 -2.29 0.05
CA ALA A 89 -10.38 -2.51 0.37
C ALA A 89 -9.49 -2.49 -0.90
N LEU A 90 -9.96 -3.11 -1.98
CA LEU A 90 -9.28 -3.08 -3.28
C LEU A 90 -9.29 -1.68 -3.87
N MET A 91 -10.46 -1.03 -3.91
CA MET A 91 -10.62 0.31 -4.48
C MET A 91 -9.71 1.34 -3.79
N GLY A 92 -9.53 1.22 -2.48
CA GLY A 92 -8.64 2.10 -1.70
C GLY A 92 -7.15 1.90 -1.97
N GLN A 93 -6.75 0.81 -2.63
CA GLN A 93 -5.35 0.49 -2.96
C GLN A 93 -5.02 0.70 -4.44
N LEU A 94 -6.00 0.99 -5.29
CA LEU A 94 -5.78 1.14 -6.73
C LEU A 94 -4.88 2.37 -7.00
N PRO A 95 -3.82 2.19 -7.79
CA PRO A 95 -2.88 3.28 -8.07
C PRO A 95 -3.46 4.25 -9.09
N LEU A 96 -2.98 5.50 -9.04
CA LEU A 96 -3.29 6.50 -10.06
C LEU A 96 -2.58 6.23 -11.38
N GLU A 97 -1.52 5.42 -11.37
CA GLU A 97 -0.74 5.01 -12.54
C GLU A 97 -0.69 3.48 -12.58
N LEU A 98 -1.06 2.86 -13.70
CA LEU A 98 -1.04 1.41 -13.86
C LEU A 98 -0.49 1.07 -15.23
N ALA A 99 0.58 0.26 -15.28
CA ALA A 99 1.19 -0.15 -16.54
C ALA A 99 1.47 1.02 -17.50
N GLU A 100 2.06 2.10 -16.97
CA GLU A 100 2.37 3.34 -17.71
C GLU A 100 1.14 4.17 -18.16
N GLU A 101 -0.06 3.76 -17.76
CA GLU A 101 -1.31 4.48 -18.05
C GLU A 101 -1.82 5.23 -16.81
N THR A 102 -2.18 6.50 -17.03
CA THR A 102 -2.79 7.34 -15.99
C THR A 102 -4.26 6.99 -15.80
N SER A 103 -4.70 6.95 -14.53
CA SER A 103 -6.08 6.77 -14.13
C SER A 103 -6.99 7.85 -14.73
N ARG A 104 -8.23 7.48 -15.07
CA ARG A 104 -9.21 8.41 -15.64
C ARG A 104 -10.52 8.41 -14.86
N PRO A 105 -11.35 9.45 -14.99
CA PRO A 105 -12.68 9.46 -14.39
C PRO A 105 -13.59 8.38 -15.00
N VAL A 106 -14.46 7.81 -14.18
CA VAL A 106 -15.46 6.80 -14.55
C VAL A 106 -16.84 7.30 -14.12
N ASP A 107 -17.84 7.03 -14.93
CA ASP A 107 -19.26 7.20 -14.63
C ASP A 107 -19.93 5.82 -14.57
N SER A 108 -20.40 5.42 -13.39
CA SER A 108 -20.96 4.09 -13.14
C SER A 108 -21.97 4.13 -12.00
N ASP A 109 -22.92 3.20 -12.01
CA ASP A 109 -23.94 3.06 -10.95
C ASP A 109 -23.36 2.51 -9.63
N SER A 110 -22.18 1.88 -9.69
CA SER A 110 -21.44 1.33 -8.55
C SER A 110 -20.13 2.08 -8.34
N PRO A 111 -19.67 2.27 -7.08
CA PRO A 111 -18.35 2.83 -6.79
C PRO A 111 -17.20 1.84 -7.04
N PHE A 112 -17.48 0.60 -7.46
CA PHE A 112 -16.49 -0.47 -7.62
C PHE A 112 -15.97 -0.63 -9.06
N ALA A 113 -15.96 0.47 -9.81
CA ALA A 113 -15.35 0.57 -11.13
C ALA A 113 -14.18 1.57 -11.13
N TYR A 114 -13.13 1.25 -11.89
CA TYR A 114 -11.95 2.09 -12.06
C TYR A 114 -11.37 1.92 -13.47
N ALA A 115 -10.75 2.95 -14.02
CA ALA A 115 -10.15 2.87 -15.35
C ALA A 115 -8.83 3.64 -15.46
N TRP A 116 -7.99 3.21 -16.41
CA TRP A 116 -6.74 3.85 -16.79
C TRP A 116 -6.64 3.95 -18.32
N GLY A 117 -5.99 5.01 -18.81
CA GLY A 117 -5.61 5.14 -20.21
C GLY A 117 -6.73 5.43 -21.20
N GLU A 118 -6.33 5.56 -22.47
CA GLU A 118 -7.17 5.73 -23.66
C GLU A 118 -6.45 5.12 -24.87
N PRO A 119 -6.80 3.91 -25.35
CA PRO A 119 -7.98 3.12 -24.97
C PRO A 119 -7.95 2.60 -23.54
N ALA A 120 -9.11 2.56 -22.90
CA ALA A 120 -9.19 2.32 -21.46
C ALA A 120 -9.00 0.85 -21.07
N THR A 121 -8.15 0.61 -20.07
CA THR A 121 -8.21 -0.60 -19.25
C THR A 121 -9.19 -0.36 -18.10
N VAL A 122 -10.21 -1.21 -17.98
CA VAL A 122 -11.32 -1.03 -17.03
C VAL A 122 -11.35 -2.18 -16.03
N LEU A 123 -11.34 -1.85 -14.74
CA LEU A 123 -11.54 -2.77 -13.63
C LEU A 123 -12.95 -2.62 -13.07
N VAL A 124 -13.62 -3.75 -12.84
CA VAL A 124 -14.88 -3.83 -12.09
C VAL A 124 -14.74 -4.91 -11.01
N CYS A 125 -14.90 -4.53 -9.74
CA CYS A 125 -14.96 -5.47 -8.62
C CYS A 125 -16.42 -5.83 -8.32
N GLY A 126 -16.68 -7.11 -8.00
CA GLY A 126 -18.04 -7.61 -7.82
C GLY A 126 -18.67 -8.15 -9.10
N ALA A 127 -17.84 -8.53 -10.08
CA ALA A 127 -18.32 -9.17 -11.30
C ALA A 127 -18.99 -10.53 -10.99
N GLY A 128 -19.86 -10.97 -11.90
CA GLY A 128 -20.38 -12.34 -11.87
C GLY A 128 -19.31 -13.36 -12.27
N PRO A 129 -19.55 -14.67 -12.01
CA PRO A 129 -18.70 -15.73 -12.52
C PRO A 129 -18.56 -15.63 -14.05
N PRO A 130 -17.35 -15.80 -14.61
CA PRO A 130 -17.14 -15.71 -16.06
C PRO A 130 -17.91 -16.81 -16.79
N ALA A 131 -18.58 -16.43 -17.88
CA ALA A 131 -19.30 -17.38 -18.72
C ALA A 131 -18.32 -18.38 -19.35
N GLY A 132 -18.67 -19.67 -19.34
CA GLY A 132 -17.85 -20.72 -19.93
C GLY A 132 -16.63 -21.13 -19.09
N TYR A 133 -16.42 -20.55 -17.90
CA TYR A 133 -15.38 -21.00 -17.01
C TYR A 133 -15.65 -22.42 -16.51
N VAL A 134 -14.63 -23.27 -16.65
CA VAL A 134 -14.55 -24.62 -16.10
C VAL A 134 -13.27 -24.70 -15.29
N VAL A 135 -13.36 -25.21 -14.06
CA VAL A 135 -12.19 -25.37 -13.18
C VAL A 135 -11.12 -26.23 -13.84
N GLY A 136 -9.88 -25.75 -13.85
CA GLY A 136 -8.76 -26.39 -14.54
C GLY A 136 -8.82 -26.34 -16.07
N GLY A 137 -9.72 -25.53 -16.63
CA GLY A 137 -9.85 -25.32 -18.07
C GLY A 137 -8.62 -24.63 -18.68
N PRO A 138 -8.41 -24.76 -20.00
CA PRO A 138 -7.21 -24.26 -20.68
C PRO A 138 -7.12 -22.73 -20.75
N GLN A 139 -8.20 -22.02 -20.43
CA GLN A 139 -8.29 -20.56 -20.45
C GLN A 139 -7.92 -19.93 -19.11
N THR A 140 -7.46 -20.72 -18.14
CA THR A 140 -7.00 -20.19 -16.85
C THR A 140 -5.48 -20.12 -16.76
N LEU A 141 -5.01 -19.08 -16.09
CA LEU A 141 -3.60 -18.94 -15.74
C LEU A 141 -3.45 -18.27 -14.38
N VAL A 142 -2.36 -18.60 -13.70
CA VAL A 142 -2.03 -17.99 -12.41
C VAL A 142 -0.99 -16.89 -12.62
N VAL A 143 -1.31 -15.68 -12.19
CA VAL A 143 -0.43 -14.51 -12.26
C VAL A 143 -0.28 -13.93 -10.87
N SER A 144 0.94 -13.95 -10.33
CA SER A 144 1.26 -13.42 -8.99
C SER A 144 0.33 -13.93 -7.88
N GLY A 145 -0.04 -15.22 -7.94
CA GLY A 145 -0.89 -15.86 -6.93
C GLY A 145 -2.40 -15.59 -7.06
N VAL A 146 -2.85 -15.04 -8.19
CA VAL A 146 -4.26 -14.91 -8.57
C VAL A 146 -4.53 -15.76 -9.79
N GLU A 147 -5.54 -16.63 -9.72
CA GLU A 147 -6.03 -17.39 -10.87
C GLU A 147 -7.02 -16.55 -11.69
N TRP A 148 -6.66 -16.35 -12.95
CA TRP A 148 -7.42 -15.59 -13.93
C TRP A 148 -7.99 -16.52 -14.98
N PHE A 149 -9.28 -16.38 -15.29
CA PHE A 149 -9.86 -16.82 -16.55
C PHE A 149 -9.77 -15.69 -17.58
N VAL A 150 -9.33 -15.99 -18.79
CA VAL A 150 -9.18 -15.00 -19.87
C VAL A 150 -10.09 -15.34 -21.03
N ASP A 151 -11.07 -14.47 -21.27
CA ASP A 151 -11.92 -14.51 -22.44
C ASP A 151 -11.31 -13.62 -23.55
N THR A 152 -11.01 -14.24 -24.68
CA THR A 152 -10.49 -13.59 -25.90
C THR A 152 -11.44 -13.76 -27.08
N THR A 153 -12.73 -13.98 -26.82
CA THR A 153 -13.76 -14.15 -27.87
C THR A 153 -13.99 -12.85 -28.63
N ASP A 154 -13.86 -11.72 -27.96
CA ASP A 154 -13.84 -10.39 -28.58
C ASP A 154 -12.42 -10.09 -29.11
N PRO A 155 -12.27 -9.76 -30.41
CA PRO A 155 -10.95 -9.48 -30.99
C PRO A 155 -10.33 -8.15 -30.54
N ASP A 156 -11.13 -7.23 -29.99
CA ASP A 156 -10.68 -5.88 -29.63
C ASP A 156 -10.42 -5.73 -28.12
N VAL A 157 -10.91 -6.66 -27.29
CA VAL A 157 -10.81 -6.61 -25.83
C VAL A 157 -10.58 -8.00 -25.25
N TYR A 158 -9.61 -8.13 -24.35
CA TYR A 158 -9.43 -9.32 -23.52
C TYR A 158 -10.05 -9.10 -22.13
N VAL A 159 -10.89 -10.02 -21.69
CA VAL A 159 -11.58 -9.94 -20.40
C VAL A 159 -10.96 -10.93 -19.42
N TRP A 160 -10.25 -10.39 -18.44
CA TRP A 160 -9.61 -11.15 -17.37
C TRP A 160 -10.57 -11.15 -16.17
N THR A 161 -10.97 -12.32 -15.69
CA THR A 161 -11.83 -12.43 -14.49
C THR A 161 -11.18 -13.37 -13.48
N THR A 162 -11.05 -12.92 -12.23
CA THR A 162 -10.50 -13.77 -11.16
C THR A 162 -11.47 -14.89 -10.82
N VAL A 163 -10.98 -16.11 -10.66
CA VAL A 163 -11.82 -17.30 -10.37
C VAL A 163 -11.54 -17.93 -9.00
N ASP A 164 -10.52 -17.42 -8.30
CA ASP A 164 -10.07 -17.87 -6.98
C ASP A 164 -10.33 -16.82 -5.88
N ARG A 165 -11.23 -15.87 -6.15
CA ARG A 165 -11.63 -14.82 -5.21
C ARG A 165 -13.09 -14.99 -4.81
N ASN A 166 -13.40 -14.76 -3.54
CA ASN A 166 -14.78 -14.81 -3.06
C ASN A 166 -15.69 -13.77 -3.74
N VAL A 167 -15.09 -12.68 -4.23
CA VAL A 167 -15.72 -11.66 -5.07
C VAL A 167 -14.91 -11.54 -6.36
N PRO A 168 -15.46 -11.92 -7.53
CA PRO A 168 -14.73 -11.81 -8.78
C PRO A 168 -14.38 -10.36 -9.14
N VAL A 169 -13.14 -10.16 -9.56
CA VAL A 169 -12.66 -8.91 -10.16
C VAL A 169 -12.49 -9.15 -11.65
N GLN A 170 -13.14 -8.30 -12.45
CA GLN A 170 -13.00 -8.30 -13.90
C GLN A 170 -12.12 -7.14 -14.34
N VAL A 171 -11.20 -7.39 -15.26
CA VAL A 171 -10.36 -6.39 -15.93
C VAL A 171 -10.52 -6.56 -17.44
N ARG A 172 -11.06 -5.54 -18.10
CA ARG A 172 -11.16 -5.45 -19.56
C ARG A 172 -9.94 -4.69 -20.07
N VAL A 173 -9.14 -5.34 -20.91
CA VAL A 173 -7.89 -4.81 -21.44
C VAL A 173 -8.02 -4.69 -22.96
N PRO A 174 -7.70 -3.54 -23.59
CA PRO A 174 -7.67 -3.44 -25.05
C PRO A 174 -6.74 -4.50 -25.65
N ALA A 175 -7.14 -5.18 -26.72
CA ALA A 175 -6.34 -6.24 -27.33
C ALA A 175 -5.01 -5.74 -27.94
N SER A 176 -4.89 -4.43 -28.16
CA SER A 176 -3.65 -3.75 -28.55
C SER A 176 -2.64 -3.61 -27.40
N SER A 177 -3.08 -3.77 -26.16
CA SER A 177 -2.26 -3.68 -24.95
C SER A 177 -1.74 -5.05 -24.54
N ASP A 178 -0.67 -5.08 -23.74
CA ASP A 178 -0.14 -6.31 -23.16
C ASP A 178 -0.85 -6.69 -21.84
N SER A 179 -0.34 -7.71 -21.16
CA SER A 179 -0.87 -8.19 -19.88
C SER A 179 -0.27 -7.49 -18.64
N ALA A 180 0.41 -6.36 -18.79
CA ALA A 180 1.05 -5.65 -17.68
C ALA A 180 0.04 -5.19 -16.63
N ALA A 181 -1.14 -4.70 -17.06
CA ALA A 181 -2.18 -4.24 -16.14
C ALA A 181 -2.72 -5.35 -15.21
N PRO A 182 -3.25 -6.50 -15.71
CA PRO A 182 -3.68 -7.58 -14.81
C PRO A 182 -2.52 -8.14 -13.97
N THR A 183 -1.30 -8.17 -14.51
CA THR A 183 -0.10 -8.60 -13.77
C THR A 183 0.21 -7.69 -12.57
N ALA A 184 0.14 -6.37 -12.76
CA ALA A 184 0.36 -5.37 -11.72
C ALA A 184 -0.79 -5.31 -10.71
N LEU A 185 -2.02 -5.63 -11.12
CA LEU A 185 -3.20 -5.67 -10.25
C LEU A 185 -3.26 -6.92 -9.37
N SER A 186 -2.75 -8.07 -9.84
CA SER A 186 -2.78 -9.34 -9.09
C SER A 186 -2.37 -9.22 -7.61
N PRO A 187 -1.23 -8.62 -7.23
CA PRO A 187 -0.86 -8.52 -5.80
C PRO A 187 -1.83 -7.65 -4.99
N LEU A 188 -2.40 -6.58 -5.58
CA LEU A 188 -3.39 -5.74 -4.91
C LEU A 188 -4.69 -6.50 -4.67
N ILE A 189 -5.12 -7.26 -5.68
CA ILE A 189 -6.30 -8.14 -5.60
C ILE A 189 -6.06 -9.22 -4.55
N ALA A 190 -4.91 -9.88 -4.57
CA ALA A 190 -4.59 -10.95 -3.62
C ALA A 190 -4.54 -10.45 -2.17
N GLY A 191 -4.07 -9.22 -1.94
CA GLY A 191 -4.02 -8.60 -0.63
C GLY A 191 -5.37 -8.05 -0.13
N SER A 192 -6.31 -7.78 -1.04
CA SER A 192 -7.57 -7.09 -0.70
C SER A 192 -8.80 -7.99 -0.75
N ILE A 193 -8.80 -8.99 -1.64
CA ILE A 193 -9.94 -9.85 -1.89
C ILE A 193 -9.62 -11.28 -1.42
N PRO A 194 -10.38 -11.81 -0.43
CA PRO A 194 -10.16 -13.15 0.11
C PRO A 194 -10.11 -14.24 -0.96
N TYR A 195 -9.12 -15.12 -0.81
CA TYR A 195 -9.05 -16.34 -1.62
C TYR A 195 -10.22 -17.27 -1.31
N THR A 196 -10.75 -17.90 -2.35
CA THR A 196 -11.64 -19.05 -2.26
C THR A 196 -11.16 -20.13 -3.21
N GLU A 197 -11.30 -21.39 -2.82
CA GLU A 197 -10.99 -22.50 -3.72
C GLU A 197 -11.97 -22.48 -4.91
N PRO A 198 -11.49 -22.47 -6.16
CA PRO A 198 -12.37 -22.55 -7.31
C PRO A 198 -13.15 -23.87 -7.29
N THR A 199 -14.47 -23.77 -7.22
CA THR A 199 -15.32 -24.96 -7.12
C THR A 199 -15.71 -25.44 -8.52
N PRO A 200 -15.47 -26.72 -8.88
CA PRO A 200 -15.89 -27.26 -10.16
C PRO A 200 -17.37 -27.07 -10.39
N ALA A 201 -17.77 -26.72 -11.63
CA ALA A 201 -19.17 -26.77 -12.02
C ALA A 201 -19.71 -28.20 -11.75
N PRO A 202 -20.96 -28.33 -11.26
CA PRO A 202 -21.59 -29.64 -11.13
C PRO A 202 -21.51 -30.40 -12.47
N LEU A 203 -21.16 -31.69 -12.41
CA LEU A 203 -21.21 -32.55 -13.59
C LEU A 203 -22.63 -32.50 -14.18
N PRO A 204 -22.80 -32.34 -15.50
CA PRO A 204 -24.11 -32.46 -16.11
C PRO A 204 -24.65 -33.88 -15.87
N ASP A 205 -25.92 -33.98 -15.47
CA ASP A 205 -26.65 -35.25 -15.29
C ASP A 205 -26.71 -36.10 -16.58
#